data_AF-A0A8S3G4E8-F1
#
_entry.id   AF-A0A8S3G4E8-F1
#
_cell.length_a   1.000
_cell.length_b   1.000
_cell.length_c   1.000
_cell.angle_alpha   90.00
_cell.angle_beta   90.00
_cell.angle_gamma   90.00
#
_symmetry.space_group_name_H-M   'P 1'
#
loop_
_entity.id
_entity.type
_entity.pdbx_description
1 polymer ?
#
loop_
_entity_poly.entity_id
_entity_poly.type
_entity_poly.pdbx_seq_one_letter_code
_entity_poly.pdbx_strand_id
1 'polypeptide(L)'
;KAQCILVGGPDQRRLLKYLLVDNNYNPIERLVQNDSHTLPVIIHLALQHTIDFDGKNEAIIISGWMTLVCVFSYKFSNIQALRIPSTQIWTPDILLYNSADEKFGSTMKANAVVQHNGVNLTAESSQCQIDAYIKSAEWDLEDFSAVNNGAKYDCCQIVYPYVLYTIRIRRRSLYYLTNIVVPCFVVSCMAILGFLLAADSGEKLILQITILLNIVMFSLLMSEIMPSNSTAIPIITIYFMRVMIMSAISVVSFQKINL
;
A
#
# COMPACT_ATOMS: atom_id res chain seq x y z
N LYS A 1 -25.75 -6.78 -22.36
CA LYS A 1 -25.15 -8.11 -22.58
C LYS A 1 -23.77 -7.90 -23.18
N ALA A 2 -22.71 -8.00 -22.40
CA ALA A 2 -21.35 -8.05 -22.96
C ALA A 2 -21.14 -9.47 -23.52
N GLN A 3 -20.87 -9.57 -24.82
CA GLN A 3 -20.72 -10.85 -25.51
C GLN A 3 -19.25 -11.03 -25.85
N CYS A 4 -18.55 -11.90 -25.11
CA CYS A 4 -17.15 -12.24 -25.39
C CYS A 4 -17.12 -13.26 -26.53
N ILE A 5 -16.75 -12.80 -27.73
CA ILE A 5 -16.54 -13.67 -28.88
C ILE A 5 -15.11 -14.20 -28.79
N LEU A 6 -14.96 -15.44 -28.31
CA LEU A 6 -13.70 -16.18 -28.41
C LEU A 6 -13.62 -16.80 -29.81
N VAL A 7 -12.89 -16.17 -30.73
CA VAL A 7 -12.59 -16.75 -32.04
C VAL A 7 -11.45 -17.75 -31.88
N GLY A 8 -11.75 -18.91 -31.32
CA GLY A 8 -10.82 -20.05 -31.27
C GLY A 8 -10.86 -20.83 -32.57
N GLY A 9 -10.01 -20.47 -33.54
CA GLY A 9 -9.90 -21.19 -34.81
C GLY A 9 -8.99 -22.44 -34.72
N PRO A 10 -9.16 -23.44 -35.60
CA PRO A 10 -8.23 -24.57 -35.74
C PRO A 10 -6.79 -24.11 -36.02
N ASP A 11 -6.62 -22.96 -36.69
CA ASP A 11 -5.32 -22.35 -36.99
C ASP A 11 -4.59 -21.86 -35.74
N GLN A 12 -5.32 -21.36 -34.73
CA GLN A 12 -4.75 -20.92 -33.46
C GLN A 12 -4.20 -22.10 -32.65
N ARG A 13 -4.94 -23.22 -32.63
CA ARG A 13 -4.48 -24.47 -31.99
C ARG A 13 -3.26 -25.06 -32.71
N ARG A 14 -3.25 -25.01 -34.04
CA ARG A 14 -2.11 -25.46 -34.86
C ARG A 14 -0.86 -24.60 -34.59
N LEU A 15 -1.02 -23.28 -34.53
CA LEU A 15 0.07 -22.37 -34.19
C LEU A 15 0.60 -22.63 -32.77
N LEU A 16 -0.28 -22.77 -31.78
CA LEU A 16 0.13 -23.04 -30.40
C LEU A 16 0.91 -24.35 -30.29
N LYS A 17 0.45 -25.41 -30.95
CA LYS A 17 1.14 -26.70 -30.98
C LYS A 17 2.50 -26.58 -31.66
N TYR A 18 2.58 -25.85 -32.78
CA TYR A 18 3.83 -25.60 -33.47
C TYR A 18 4.84 -24.84 -32.60
N LEU A 19 4.39 -23.78 -31.93
CA LEU A 19 5.24 -22.94 -31.08
C LEU A 19 5.77 -23.67 -29.84
N LEU A 20 4.90 -24.41 -29.14
CA LEU A 20 5.26 -25.01 -27.85
C LEU A 20 5.81 -26.43 -27.97
N VAL A 21 5.27 -27.24 -28.89
CA VAL A 21 5.60 -28.67 -28.99
C VAL A 21 6.56 -28.94 -30.13
N ASP A 22 6.24 -28.50 -31.35
CA ASP A 22 7.03 -28.87 -32.54
C ASP A 22 8.41 -28.20 -32.54
N ASN A 23 8.54 -27.01 -31.94
CA ASN A 23 9.81 -26.30 -31.76
C ASN A 23 10.55 -26.67 -30.45
N ASN A 24 10.05 -27.64 -29.67
CA ASN A 24 10.64 -28.08 -28.40
C ASN A 24 10.93 -26.91 -27.44
N TYR A 25 9.95 -26.03 -27.24
CA TYR A 25 10.11 -24.86 -26.41
C TYR A 25 10.25 -25.22 -24.93
N ASN A 26 11.28 -24.69 -24.27
CA ASN A 26 11.51 -24.87 -22.85
C ASN A 26 11.03 -23.63 -22.07
N PRO A 27 10.03 -23.75 -21.17
CA PRO A 27 9.50 -22.62 -20.41
C PRO A 27 10.49 -22.05 -19.38
N ILE A 28 11.60 -22.75 -19.09
CA ILE A 28 12.65 -22.26 -18.19
C ILE A 28 13.61 -21.31 -18.94
N GLU A 29 13.63 -21.36 -20.27
CA GLU A 29 14.53 -20.55 -21.10
C GLU A 29 13.90 -19.21 -21.48
N ARG A 30 14.70 -18.15 -21.33
CA ARG A 30 14.30 -16.80 -21.74
C ARG A 30 14.00 -16.74 -23.24
N LEU A 31 13.03 -15.90 -23.60
CA LEU A 31 12.55 -15.72 -24.98
C LEU A 31 13.51 -14.85 -25.81
N VAL A 32 14.73 -15.31 -26.06
CA VAL A 32 15.75 -14.58 -26.84
C VAL A 32 16.40 -15.52 -27.87
N GLN A 33 16.61 -15.04 -29.10
CA GLN A 33 17.27 -15.83 -30.15
C GLN A 33 18.78 -16.00 -29.92
N ASN A 34 19.40 -15.09 -29.17
CA ASN A 34 20.82 -15.06 -28.89
C ASN A 34 21.04 -14.67 -27.43
N ASP A 35 21.81 -15.49 -26.71
CA ASP A 35 22.05 -15.33 -25.29
C ASP A 35 22.78 -14.05 -24.89
N SER A 36 23.46 -13.40 -25.82
CA SER A 36 24.13 -12.13 -25.57
C SER A 36 23.16 -10.93 -25.51
N HIS A 37 21.91 -11.08 -25.97
CA HIS A 37 20.94 -9.99 -25.96
C HIS A 37 20.12 -9.93 -24.66
N THR A 38 19.77 -8.71 -24.26
CA THR A 38 18.86 -8.44 -23.16
C THR A 38 17.41 -8.52 -23.64
N LEU A 39 16.53 -9.02 -22.77
CA LEU A 39 15.09 -9.01 -23.01
C LEU A 39 14.49 -7.82 -22.24
N PRO A 40 14.00 -6.77 -22.91
CA PRO A 40 13.36 -5.65 -22.21
C PRO A 40 12.02 -6.10 -21.61
N VAL A 41 11.90 -5.95 -20.29
CA VAL A 41 10.66 -6.17 -19.54
C VAL A 41 10.16 -4.82 -19.06
N ILE A 42 8.97 -4.42 -19.53
CA ILE A 42 8.30 -3.19 -19.11
C ILE A 42 7.29 -3.56 -18.02
N ILE A 43 7.37 -2.89 -16.89
CA ILE A 43 6.49 -3.12 -15.74
C ILE A 43 5.54 -1.92 -15.64
N HIS A 44 4.25 -2.20 -15.64
CA HIS A 44 3.21 -1.21 -15.37
C HIS A 44 2.43 -1.60 -14.13
N LEU A 45 2.35 -0.69 -13.16
CA LEU A 45 1.51 -0.83 -11.98
C LEU A 45 0.32 0.14 -12.10
N ALA A 46 -0.88 -0.42 -12.11
CA ALA A 46 -2.12 0.34 -12.10
C ALA A 46 -2.83 0.14 -10.74
N LEU A 47 -3.08 1.23 -10.03
CA LEU A 47 -3.79 1.20 -8.76
C LEU A 47 -5.29 1.03 -9.00
N GLN A 48 -5.91 0.04 -8.35
CA GLN A 48 -7.34 -0.26 -8.54
C GLN A 48 -8.21 0.35 -7.43
N HIS A 49 -7.82 0.13 -6.18
CA HIS A 49 -8.60 0.50 -5.00
C HIS A 49 -7.77 1.29 -3.98
N THR A 50 -8.39 1.53 -2.82
CA THR A 50 -7.87 2.33 -1.73
C THR A 50 -6.48 1.89 -1.30
N ILE A 51 -5.56 2.85 -1.25
CA ILE A 51 -4.33 2.71 -0.50
C ILE A 51 -4.71 2.93 0.96
N ASP A 52 -4.37 1.96 1.81
CA ASP A 52 -4.54 2.08 3.25
C ASP A 52 -3.17 2.03 3.94
N PHE A 53 -3.05 2.79 5.02
CA PHE A 53 -1.84 2.84 5.82
C PHE A 53 -2.16 2.45 7.26
N ASP A 54 -1.64 1.29 7.63
CA ASP A 54 -1.67 0.82 9.00
C ASP A 54 -0.54 1.51 9.77
N GLY A 55 -0.90 2.60 10.45
CA GLY A 55 0.02 3.37 11.27
C GLY A 55 0.65 2.56 12.41
N LYS A 56 -0.03 1.54 12.93
CA LYS A 56 0.46 0.74 14.05
C LYS A 56 1.51 -0.28 13.59
N ASN A 57 1.27 -0.92 12.45
CA ASN A 57 2.15 -1.95 11.88
C ASN A 57 3.16 -1.39 10.87
N GLU A 58 3.16 -0.08 10.63
CA GLU A 58 4.01 0.61 9.64
C GLU A 58 3.89 0.04 8.22
N ALA A 59 2.70 -0.47 7.88
CA ALA A 59 2.46 -1.17 6.63
C ALA A 59 1.54 -0.36 5.72
N ILE A 60 1.86 -0.32 4.43
CA ILE A 60 0.99 0.22 3.39
C ILE A 60 0.38 -0.95 2.63
N ILE A 61 -0.94 -0.98 2.54
CA ILE A 61 -1.69 -1.96 1.76
C ILE A 61 -2.08 -1.31 0.44
N ILE A 62 -1.66 -1.92 -0.67
CA ILE A 62 -1.91 -1.43 -2.02
C ILE A 62 -2.64 -2.52 -2.78
N SER A 63 -3.77 -2.15 -3.38
CA SER A 63 -4.50 -3.00 -4.31
C SER A 63 -4.35 -2.44 -5.73
N GLY A 64 -3.75 -3.24 -6.61
CA GLY A 64 -3.52 -2.85 -7.98
C GLY A 64 -3.20 -4.03 -8.89
N TRP A 65 -3.22 -3.76 -10.18
CA TRP A 65 -2.84 -4.68 -11.23
C TRP A 65 -1.42 -4.39 -11.66
N MET A 66 -0.58 -5.40 -11.60
CA MET A 66 0.73 -5.36 -12.24
C MET A 66 0.61 -6.01 -13.62
N THR A 67 0.99 -5.27 -14.65
CA THR A 67 1.06 -5.74 -16.03
C THR A 67 2.53 -5.77 -16.45
N LEU A 68 2.94 -6.88 -17.06
CA LEU A 68 4.30 -7.06 -17.56
C LEU A 68 4.24 -7.16 -19.07
N VAL A 69 5.08 -6.40 -19.76
CA VAL A 69 5.18 -6.43 -21.21
C VAL A 69 6.60 -6.80 -21.60
N CYS A 70 6.74 -7.92 -22.30
CA CYS A 70 7.99 -8.41 -22.85
C CYS A 70 7.97 -8.18 -24.36
N VAL A 71 8.92 -7.41 -24.88
CA VAL A 71 9.00 -7.14 -26.32
C VAL A 71 10.00 -8.09 -26.96
N PHE A 72 9.55 -8.87 -27.95
CA PHE A 72 10.41 -9.70 -28.78
C PHE A 72 9.96 -9.67 -30.24
N SER A 73 10.88 -9.97 -31.15
CA SER A 73 10.64 -9.97 -32.59
C SER A 73 10.48 -11.39 -33.12
N TYR A 74 9.25 -11.79 -33.46
CA TYR A 74 8.97 -13.02 -34.21
C TYR A 74 8.12 -12.71 -35.45
N LYS A 75 8.46 -13.32 -36.59
CA LYS A 75 7.74 -13.14 -37.85
C LYS A 75 6.67 -14.23 -37.98
N PHE A 76 5.41 -13.90 -37.71
CA PHE A 76 4.27 -14.77 -38.03
C PHE A 76 3.19 -13.98 -38.78
N SER A 77 2.65 -14.56 -39.84
CA SER A 77 1.57 -13.97 -40.64
C SER A 77 0.19 -14.40 -40.14
N ASN A 78 -0.77 -13.46 -40.20
CA ASN A 78 -2.23 -13.63 -40.04
C ASN A 78 -2.83 -13.87 -38.64
N ILE A 79 -2.05 -14.01 -37.56
CA ILE A 79 -2.61 -14.12 -36.19
C ILE A 79 -2.23 -12.86 -35.39
N GLN A 80 -3.23 -12.11 -34.94
CA GLN A 80 -3.04 -10.83 -34.24
C GLN A 80 -2.80 -10.99 -32.73
N ALA A 81 -3.47 -11.96 -32.09
CA ALA A 81 -3.30 -12.24 -30.67
C ALA A 81 -3.51 -13.74 -30.36
N LEU A 82 -2.73 -14.28 -29.43
CA LEU A 82 -2.79 -15.65 -28.94
C LEU A 82 -2.70 -15.64 -27.42
N ARG A 83 -3.68 -16.25 -26.75
CA ARG A 83 -3.66 -16.39 -25.29
C ARG A 83 -2.97 -17.70 -24.90
N ILE A 84 -1.96 -17.62 -24.05
CA ILE A 84 -1.18 -18.76 -23.54
C ILE A 84 -1.16 -18.69 -22.00
N PRO A 85 -1.38 -19.80 -21.28
CA PRO A 85 -1.19 -19.82 -19.83
C PRO A 85 0.27 -19.50 -19.45
N SER A 86 0.50 -18.71 -18.39
CA SER A 86 1.87 -18.39 -17.95
C SER A 86 2.70 -19.62 -17.61
N THR A 87 2.07 -20.73 -17.19
CA THR A 87 2.79 -21.97 -16.85
C THR A 87 3.46 -22.64 -18.05
N GLN A 88 3.09 -22.27 -19.27
CA GLN A 88 3.60 -22.86 -20.52
C GLN A 88 4.66 -21.98 -21.21
N ILE A 89 4.91 -20.79 -20.67
CA ILE A 89 5.88 -19.85 -21.22
C ILE A 89 6.81 -19.37 -20.13
N TRP A 90 8.00 -18.92 -20.53
CA TRP A 90 8.90 -18.22 -19.64
C TRP A 90 8.27 -16.89 -19.19
N THR A 91 8.33 -16.63 -17.89
CA THR A 91 7.92 -15.37 -17.27
C THR A 91 9.03 -14.84 -16.38
N PRO A 92 9.27 -13.53 -16.33
CA PRO A 92 10.27 -12.97 -15.44
C PRO A 92 9.84 -13.12 -13.99
N ASP A 93 10.78 -13.48 -13.12
CA ASP A 93 10.58 -13.46 -11.67
C ASP A 93 10.72 -12.03 -11.17
N ILE A 94 9.67 -11.50 -10.55
CA ILE A 94 9.63 -10.15 -10.00
C ILE A 94 9.42 -10.24 -8.51
N LEU A 95 10.31 -9.61 -7.76
CA LEU A 95 10.26 -9.54 -6.32
C LEU A 95 10.04 -8.10 -5.86
N LEU A 96 9.10 -7.92 -4.93
CA LEU A 96 8.97 -6.68 -4.19
C LEU A 96 9.94 -6.71 -3.00
N TYR A 97 11.04 -5.97 -3.11
CA TYR A 97 12.09 -5.94 -2.09
C TYR A 97 11.61 -5.45 -0.72
N ASN A 98 10.70 -4.47 -0.69
CA ASN A 98 10.15 -3.90 0.54
C ASN A 98 8.76 -4.47 0.84
N SER A 99 8.58 -5.78 0.69
CA SER A 99 7.32 -6.44 1.02
C SER A 99 7.30 -6.79 2.51
N ALA A 100 6.25 -6.37 3.21
CA ALA A 100 5.93 -6.87 4.55
C ALA A 100 5.21 -8.23 4.51
N ASP A 101 4.68 -8.63 3.34
CA ASP A 101 4.04 -9.94 3.14
C ASP A 101 5.04 -10.93 2.50
N GLU A 102 5.36 -12.00 3.22
CA GLU A 102 6.23 -13.09 2.76
C GLU A 102 5.65 -13.85 1.56
N LYS A 103 4.33 -13.76 1.32
CA LYS A 103 3.63 -14.51 0.26
C LYS A 103 3.62 -13.81 -1.10
N PHE A 104 4.03 -12.54 -1.16
CA PHE A 104 3.96 -11.72 -2.37
C PHE A 104 4.72 -12.36 -3.55
N GLY A 105 5.76 -13.16 -3.29
CA GLY A 105 6.55 -13.84 -4.31
C GLY A 105 5.91 -15.07 -4.98
N SER A 106 4.73 -15.56 -4.54
CA SER A 106 4.31 -16.94 -4.88
C SER A 106 3.03 -17.11 -5.73
N THR A 107 2.26 -16.06 -6.05
CA THR A 107 0.82 -16.33 -6.33
C THR A 107 0.10 -15.58 -7.45
N MET A 108 0.76 -14.87 -8.37
CA MET A 108 0.03 -14.28 -9.52
C MET A 108 0.28 -15.05 -10.82
N LYS A 109 -0.40 -16.20 -10.95
CA LYS A 109 -0.46 -16.96 -12.21
C LYS A 109 -1.39 -16.24 -13.19
N ALA A 110 -0.81 -15.34 -13.98
CA ALA A 110 -1.49 -14.59 -15.04
C ALA A 110 -1.59 -15.40 -16.35
N ASN A 111 -2.53 -15.05 -17.23
CA ASN A 111 -2.48 -15.55 -18.61
C ASN A 111 -1.70 -14.56 -19.46
N ALA A 112 -0.87 -15.07 -20.37
CA ALA A 112 -0.16 -14.26 -21.33
C ALA A 112 -1.01 -14.05 -22.58
N VAL A 113 -1.00 -12.82 -23.08
CA VAL A 113 -1.53 -12.46 -24.40
C VAL A 113 -0.33 -12.13 -25.28
N VAL A 114 -0.03 -13.05 -26.19
CA VAL A 114 1.00 -12.90 -27.21
C VAL A 114 0.39 -12.16 -28.39
N GLN A 115 0.96 -11.02 -28.75
CA GLN A 115 0.63 -10.24 -29.94
C GLN A 115 1.81 -10.30 -30.92
N HIS A 116 1.56 -9.95 -32.18
CA HIS A 116 2.59 -10.01 -33.22
C HIS A 116 3.81 -9.09 -32.93
N ASN A 117 3.67 -8.09 -32.06
CA ASN A 117 4.72 -7.13 -31.68
C ASN A 117 5.29 -7.34 -30.26
N GLY A 118 4.86 -8.38 -29.53
CA GLY A 118 5.33 -8.62 -28.16
C GLY A 118 4.35 -9.45 -27.33
N VAL A 119 4.72 -9.76 -26.10
CA VAL A 119 3.89 -10.50 -25.13
C VAL A 119 3.52 -9.61 -23.96
N ASN A 120 2.23 -9.55 -23.68
CA ASN A 120 1.69 -8.91 -22.49
C ASN A 120 1.27 -10.01 -21.52
N LEU A 121 1.86 -10.05 -20.34
CA LEU A 121 1.39 -10.87 -19.23
C LEU A 121 0.34 -10.06 -18.48
N THR A 122 -0.90 -10.50 -18.57
CA THR A 122 -2.04 -9.88 -17.90
C THR A 122 -2.60 -10.83 -16.87
N ALA A 123 -2.60 -10.43 -15.61
CA ALA A 123 -3.38 -11.12 -14.59
C ALA A 123 -4.87 -10.87 -14.87
N GLU A 124 -5.44 -11.55 -15.87
CA GLU A 124 -6.86 -11.40 -16.17
C GLU A 124 -7.70 -12.14 -15.12
N SER A 125 -8.49 -11.39 -14.36
CA SER A 125 -9.92 -11.63 -14.42
C SER A 125 -10.42 -11.03 -15.74
N SER A 126 -11.21 -11.77 -16.51
CA SER A 126 -11.77 -11.34 -17.79
C SER A 126 -12.88 -10.29 -17.59
N GLN A 127 -12.54 -9.09 -17.15
CA GLN A 127 -13.49 -7.99 -16.96
C GLN A 127 -12.85 -6.67 -17.37
N CYS A 128 -13.65 -5.85 -18.07
CA CYS A 128 -13.35 -4.49 -18.53
C CYS A 128 -12.26 -3.81 -17.69
N GLN A 129 -11.22 -3.34 -18.37
CA GLN A 129 -10.22 -2.45 -17.82
C GLN A 129 -10.93 -1.14 -17.41
N ILE A 130 -11.40 -1.11 -16.17
CA ILE A 130 -11.93 0.09 -15.53
C ILE A 130 -10.70 0.81 -15.01
N ASP A 131 -10.10 1.65 -15.87
CA ASP A 131 -9.06 2.63 -15.50
C ASP A 131 -9.63 3.75 -14.61
N ALA A 132 -10.44 3.39 -13.61
CA ALA A 132 -10.96 4.32 -12.62
C ALA A 132 -10.38 3.91 -11.26
N TYR A 133 -9.23 4.49 -10.92
CA TYR A 133 -8.78 4.51 -9.53
C TYR A 133 -9.94 4.97 -8.64
N ILE A 134 -10.37 4.10 -7.74
CA ILE A 134 -11.45 4.43 -6.80
C ILE A 134 -10.82 5.24 -5.67
N LYS A 135 -11.14 6.53 -5.64
CA LYS A 135 -10.64 7.46 -4.62
C LYS A 135 -11.00 6.97 -3.22
N SER A 136 -9.99 6.86 -2.37
CA SER A 136 -10.19 6.60 -0.94
C SER A 136 -10.99 7.73 -0.27
N ALA A 137 -11.79 7.37 0.73
CA ALA A 137 -12.49 8.34 1.56
C ALA A 137 -11.54 9.06 2.54
N GLU A 138 -10.46 8.38 2.94
CA GLU A 138 -9.52 8.83 3.98
C GLU A 138 -8.23 9.45 3.41
N TRP A 139 -7.76 8.98 2.25
CA TRP A 139 -6.47 9.35 1.68
C TRP A 139 -6.65 10.02 0.31
N ASP A 140 -6.00 11.17 0.12
CA ASP A 140 -5.84 11.79 -1.18
C ASP A 140 -4.54 11.28 -1.81
N LEU A 141 -4.62 10.71 -3.02
CA LEU A 141 -3.44 10.41 -3.83
C LEU A 141 -2.97 11.70 -4.48
N GLU A 142 -1.80 12.20 -4.08
CA GLU A 142 -1.21 13.44 -4.61
C GLU A 142 -0.32 13.17 -5.82
N ASP A 143 0.52 12.13 -5.73
CA ASP A 143 1.46 11.76 -6.79
C ASP A 143 1.67 10.24 -6.84
N PHE A 144 1.85 9.74 -8.05
CA PHE A 144 2.19 8.35 -8.34
C PHE A 144 3.19 8.32 -9.48
N SER A 145 4.45 8.07 -9.16
CA SER A 145 5.55 8.12 -10.12
C SER A 145 6.40 6.85 -10.06
N ALA A 146 7.04 6.53 -11.18
CA ALA A 146 7.91 5.36 -11.32
C ALA A 146 9.25 5.78 -11.93
N VAL A 147 10.35 5.32 -11.34
CA VAL A 147 11.71 5.60 -11.83
C VAL A 147 12.46 4.28 -11.99
N ASN A 148 13.12 4.11 -13.14
CA ASN A 148 13.99 2.95 -13.40
C ASN A 148 15.41 3.23 -12.89
N ASN A 149 15.89 2.37 -11.99
CA ASN A 149 17.19 2.49 -11.33
C ASN A 149 17.97 1.16 -11.42
N GLY A 150 19.26 1.22 -11.05
CA GLY A 150 20.10 0.03 -10.90
C GLY A 150 20.94 0.12 -9.63
N ALA A 151 20.98 -0.95 -8.86
CA ALA A 151 21.78 -1.05 -7.63
C ALA A 151 22.85 -2.14 -7.77
N LYS A 152 24.05 -1.86 -7.27
CA LYS A 152 25.11 -2.86 -7.09
C LYS A 152 25.12 -3.28 -5.63
N TYR A 153 25.01 -4.57 -5.37
CA TYR A 153 25.01 -5.13 -4.02
C TYR A 153 26.40 -5.70 -3.66
N ASP A 154 26.77 -5.69 -2.39
CA ASP A 154 28.09 -6.15 -1.94
C ASP A 154 28.37 -7.62 -2.32
N CYS A 155 27.32 -8.44 -2.40
CA CYS A 155 27.44 -9.84 -2.78
C CYS A 155 27.85 -10.06 -4.24
N CYS A 156 27.60 -9.10 -5.14
CA CYS A 156 27.66 -9.34 -6.59
C CYS A 156 28.21 -8.14 -7.36
N GLN A 157 29.12 -8.40 -8.31
CA GLN A 157 29.73 -7.35 -9.15
C GLN A 157 28.82 -6.88 -10.32
N ILE A 158 27.55 -7.25 -10.31
CA ILE A 158 26.56 -6.95 -11.36
C ILE A 158 25.57 -5.91 -10.83
N VAL A 159 25.14 -5.00 -11.70
CA VAL A 159 24.08 -4.04 -11.39
C VAL A 159 22.73 -4.71 -11.61
N TYR A 160 21.93 -4.79 -10.56
CA TYR A 160 20.58 -5.32 -10.61
C TYR A 160 19.60 -4.19 -10.92
N PRO A 161 18.84 -4.27 -12.02
CA PRO A 161 17.83 -3.28 -12.36
C PRO A 161 16.60 -3.43 -11.46
N TYR A 162 16.01 -2.31 -11.05
CA TYR A 162 14.76 -2.27 -10.31
C TYR A 162 13.95 -1.01 -10.65
N VAL A 163 12.63 -1.09 -10.48
CA VAL A 163 11.74 0.07 -10.65
C VAL A 163 11.29 0.54 -9.27
N LEU A 164 11.55 1.80 -8.96
CA LEU A 164 11.09 2.44 -7.73
C LEU A 164 9.77 3.16 -7.99
N TYR A 165 8.69 2.63 -7.41
CA TYR A 165 7.40 3.32 -7.38
C TYR A 165 7.32 4.22 -6.14
N THR A 166 7.12 5.52 -6.37
CA THR A 166 6.90 6.51 -5.30
C THR A 166 5.44 6.89 -5.27
N ILE A 167 4.80 6.62 -4.14
CA ILE A 167 3.40 6.95 -3.90
C ILE A 167 3.34 8.05 -2.85
N ARG A 168 2.83 9.23 -3.22
CA ARG A 168 2.61 10.33 -2.29
C ARG A 168 1.12 10.41 -1.96
N ILE A 169 0.79 10.13 -0.70
CA ILE A 169 -0.56 10.20 -0.17
C ILE A 169 -0.65 11.26 0.92
N ARG A 170 -1.81 11.90 1.05
CA ARG A 170 -2.14 12.85 2.11
C ARG A 170 -3.40 12.43 2.84
N ARG A 171 -3.36 12.38 4.17
CA ARG A 171 -4.51 12.05 5.02
C ARG A 171 -5.52 13.19 5.05
N ARG A 172 -6.81 12.88 4.94
CA ARG A 172 -7.90 13.82 5.23
C ARG A 172 -8.11 13.93 6.74
N SER A 173 -7.82 15.11 7.29
CA SER A 173 -7.72 15.32 8.74
C SER A 173 -9.05 15.61 9.44
N LEU A 174 -10.15 15.85 8.71
CA LEU A 174 -11.40 16.35 9.30
C LEU A 174 -11.95 15.43 10.40
N TYR A 175 -11.98 14.12 10.16
CA TYR A 175 -12.44 13.13 11.14
C TYR A 175 -11.61 13.17 12.44
N TYR A 176 -10.29 13.25 12.31
CA TYR A 176 -9.37 13.32 13.45
C TYR A 176 -9.51 14.67 14.18
N LEU A 177 -9.72 15.76 13.45
CA LEU A 177 -9.92 17.08 14.05
C LEU A 177 -11.20 17.10 14.91
N THR A 178 -12.32 16.59 14.39
CA THR A 178 -13.60 16.61 15.10
C THR A 178 -13.66 15.59 16.25
N ASN A 179 -13.09 14.40 16.08
CA ASN A 179 -13.26 13.30 17.04
C ASN A 179 -12.11 13.16 18.04
N ILE A 180 -10.95 13.75 17.77
CA ILE A 180 -9.80 13.69 18.67
C ILE A 180 -9.48 15.09 19.18
N VAL A 181 -9.22 16.06 18.31
CA VAL A 181 -8.72 17.37 18.73
C VAL A 181 -9.78 18.18 19.50
N VAL A 182 -11.04 18.21 19.02
CA VAL A 182 -12.12 18.97 19.68
C VAL A 182 -12.40 18.46 21.10
N PRO A 183 -12.60 17.15 21.38
CA PRO A 183 -12.76 16.65 22.74
C PRO A 183 -11.59 17.02 23.66
N CYS A 184 -10.35 16.98 23.15
CA CYS A 184 -9.16 17.33 23.94
C CYS A 184 -9.13 18.81 24.32
N PHE A 185 -9.55 19.67 23.39
CA PHE A 185 -9.69 21.10 23.65
C PHE A 185 -10.74 21.36 24.73
N VAL A 186 -11.89 20.68 24.67
CA VAL A 186 -12.96 20.78 25.68
C VAL A 186 -12.48 20.32 27.06
N VAL A 187 -11.81 19.16 27.15
CA VAL A 187 -11.26 18.65 28.42
C VAL A 187 -10.22 19.61 29.00
N SER A 188 -9.39 20.22 28.16
CA SER A 188 -8.40 21.21 28.61
C SER A 188 -9.04 22.51 29.10
N CYS A 189 -10.13 22.96 28.47
CA CYS A 189 -10.92 24.08 28.96
C CYS A 189 -11.59 23.74 30.31
N MET A 190 -12.12 22.53 30.45
CA MET A 190 -12.69 22.04 31.71
C MET A 190 -11.66 21.99 32.83
N ALA A 191 -10.41 21.60 32.53
CA ALA A 191 -9.33 21.60 33.51
C ALA A 191 -9.02 23.00 34.06
N ILE A 192 -9.09 24.03 33.22
CA ILE A 192 -8.91 25.44 33.63
C ILE A 192 -10.11 25.92 34.46
N LEU A 193 -11.33 25.61 34.04
CA LEU A 193 -12.56 25.93 34.79
C LEU A 193 -12.58 25.29 36.17
N GLY A 194 -11.99 24.10 36.32
CA GLY A 194 -11.82 23.44 37.62
C GLY A 194 -11.07 24.30 38.63
N PHE A 195 -10.10 25.12 38.21
CA PHE A 195 -9.42 26.06 39.11
C PHE A 195 -10.31 27.23 39.56
N LEU A 196 -11.21 27.68 38.69
CA LEU A 196 -12.12 28.81 38.95
C LEU A 196 -13.30 28.44 39.86
N LEU A 197 -13.62 27.15 39.98
CA LEU A 197 -14.67 26.68 40.88
C LEU A 197 -14.26 26.90 42.35
N ALA A 198 -15.17 27.41 43.19
CA ALA A 198 -14.90 27.67 44.60
C ALA A 198 -14.49 26.39 45.35
N ALA A 199 -13.51 26.50 46.27
CA ALA A 199 -12.92 25.37 46.97
C ALA A 199 -13.87 24.68 47.96
N ASP A 200 -14.91 25.37 48.41
CA ASP A 200 -15.87 24.87 49.40
C ASP A 200 -16.81 23.78 48.85
N SER A 201 -16.83 23.56 47.52
CA SER A 201 -17.58 22.45 46.91
C SER A 201 -16.74 21.18 46.87
N GLY A 202 -17.16 20.15 47.61
CA GLY A 202 -16.57 18.81 47.53
C GLY A 202 -16.60 18.18 46.12
N GLU A 203 -17.43 18.72 45.22
CA GLU A 203 -17.54 18.27 43.83
C GLU A 203 -16.31 18.64 42.97
N LYS A 204 -15.51 19.63 43.40
CA LYS A 204 -14.31 20.08 42.68
C LYS A 204 -13.25 18.99 42.55
N LEU A 205 -13.04 18.21 43.61
CA LEU A 205 -12.07 17.12 43.62
C LEU A 205 -12.51 15.98 42.68
N ILE A 206 -13.80 15.67 42.67
CA ILE A 206 -14.39 14.67 41.78
C ILE A 206 -14.26 15.11 40.31
N LEU A 207 -14.55 16.38 40.01
CA LEU A 207 -14.37 16.95 38.68
C LEU A 207 -12.91 16.83 38.19
N GLN A 208 -11.92 17.11 39.05
CA GLN A 208 -10.52 17.03 38.64
C GLN A 208 -10.03 15.58 38.43
N ILE A 209 -10.51 14.63 39.23
CA ILE A 209 -10.20 13.20 39.04
C ILE A 209 -10.81 12.67 37.75
N THR A 210 -12.07 13.03 37.44
CA THR A 210 -12.73 12.59 36.20
C THR A 210 -12.05 13.16 34.96
N ILE A 211 -11.58 14.42 35.01
CA ILE A 211 -10.76 15.03 33.94
C ILE A 211 -9.45 14.26 33.76
N LEU A 212 -8.74 13.92 34.84
CA LEU A 212 -7.51 13.13 34.77
C LEU A 212 -7.75 11.76 34.12
N LEU A 213 -8.80 11.05 34.53
CA LEU A 213 -9.17 9.75 33.96
C LEU A 213 -9.49 9.85 32.46
N ASN A 214 -10.25 10.86 32.05
CA ASN A 214 -10.57 11.08 30.64
C ASN A 214 -9.32 11.38 29.80
N ILE A 215 -8.37 12.18 30.31
CA ILE A 215 -7.10 12.45 29.61
C ILE A 215 -6.28 11.16 29.44
N VAL A 216 -6.20 10.32 30.49
CA VAL A 216 -5.49 9.04 30.42
C VAL A 216 -6.16 8.11 29.40
N MET A 217 -7.49 8.01 29.40
CA MET A 217 -8.24 7.20 28.43
C MET A 217 -7.96 7.67 26.98
N PHE A 218 -8.00 8.97 26.71
CA PHE A 218 -7.70 9.50 25.37
C PHE A 218 -6.23 9.29 24.98
N SER A 219 -5.30 9.40 25.93
CA SER A 219 -3.89 9.11 25.68
C SER A 219 -3.67 7.64 25.32
N LEU A 220 -4.36 6.71 25.98
CA LEU A 220 -4.31 5.28 25.66
C LEU A 220 -4.90 5.00 24.28
N LEU A 221 -6.06 5.59 23.95
CA LEU A 221 -6.65 5.49 22.62
C LEU A 221 -5.68 5.97 21.52
N MET A 222 -4.99 7.09 21.73
CA MET A 222 -4.00 7.57 20.76
C MET A 222 -2.79 6.64 20.63
N SER A 223 -2.37 6.00 21.73
CA SER A 223 -1.26 5.05 21.69
C SER A 223 -1.56 3.78 20.90
N GLU A 224 -2.84 3.41 20.75
CA GLU A 224 -3.24 2.28 19.91
C GLU A 224 -3.24 2.57 18.41
N ILE A 225 -3.38 3.85 18.01
CA ILE A 225 -3.48 4.29 16.62
C ILE A 225 -2.10 4.65 16.02
N MET A 226 -1.17 5.09 16.87
CA MET A 226 0.17 5.52 16.44
C MET A 226 1.16 4.34 16.41
N PRO A 227 2.19 4.40 15.55
CA PRO A 227 3.28 3.41 15.58
C PRO A 227 4.03 3.46 16.91
N SER A 228 4.53 2.30 17.36
CA SER A 228 5.31 2.16 18.59
C SER A 228 6.79 2.54 18.39
N ASN A 229 7.04 3.75 17.86
CA ASN A 229 8.38 4.16 17.40
C ASN A 229 8.96 5.24 18.31
N SER A 230 10.22 5.07 18.70
CA SER A 230 10.91 6.02 19.59
C SER A 230 11.68 7.12 18.84
N THR A 231 11.72 7.09 17.50
CA THR A 231 12.50 8.02 16.68
C THR A 231 11.89 9.43 16.63
N ALA A 232 10.56 9.53 16.64
CA ALA A 232 9.84 10.79 16.63
C ALA A 232 8.55 10.69 17.44
N ILE A 233 8.39 11.57 18.43
CA ILE A 233 7.19 11.63 19.26
C ILE A 233 6.19 12.60 18.61
N PRO A 234 4.93 12.19 18.34
CA PRO A 234 3.92 13.08 17.79
C PRO A 234 3.65 14.29 18.70
N ILE A 235 3.43 15.46 18.10
CA ILE A 235 3.15 16.72 18.83
C ILE A 235 1.92 16.57 19.74
N ILE A 236 0.90 15.82 19.29
CA ILE A 236 -0.30 15.55 20.07
C ILE A 236 0.00 14.75 21.35
N THR A 237 0.92 13.79 21.29
CA THR A 237 1.36 13.02 22.46
C THR A 237 2.10 13.92 23.45
N ILE A 238 2.94 14.83 22.98
CA ILE A 238 3.60 15.84 23.82
C ILE A 238 2.56 16.72 24.52
N TYR A 239 1.53 17.16 23.80
CA TYR A 239 0.43 17.94 24.37
C TYR A 239 -0.29 17.19 25.49
N PHE A 240 -0.71 15.94 25.25
CA PHE A 240 -1.35 15.11 26.27
C PHE A 240 -0.47 14.90 27.51
N MET A 241 0.82 14.64 27.31
CA MET A 241 1.77 14.49 28.42
C MET A 241 1.84 15.77 29.27
N ARG A 242 1.84 16.96 28.65
CA ARG A 242 1.84 18.24 29.37
C ARG A 242 0.54 18.45 30.15
N VAL A 243 -0.61 18.20 29.52
CA VAL A 243 -1.93 18.36 30.17
C VAL A 243 -2.08 17.36 31.33
N MET A 244 -1.60 16.13 31.18
CA MET A 244 -1.63 15.11 32.22
C MET A 244 -0.76 15.47 33.44
N ILE A 245 0.44 16.03 33.22
CA ILE A 245 1.29 16.52 34.31
C ILE A 245 0.61 17.68 35.04
N MET A 246 0.05 18.64 34.29
CA MET A 246 -0.65 19.78 34.87
C MET A 246 -1.88 19.35 35.70
N SER A 247 -2.68 18.40 35.20
CA SER A 247 -3.83 17.89 35.94
C SER A 247 -3.40 17.08 37.18
N ALA A 248 -2.33 16.28 37.10
CA ALA A 248 -1.80 15.57 38.28
C ALA A 248 -1.34 16.55 39.38
N ILE A 249 -0.61 17.61 39.03
CA ILE A 249 -0.18 18.65 39.99
C ILE A 249 -1.39 19.35 40.60
N SER A 250 -2.41 19.65 39.80
CA SER A 250 -3.62 20.30 40.28
C SER A 250 -4.35 19.46 41.34
N VAL A 251 -4.50 18.15 41.13
CA VAL A 251 -5.18 17.25 42.09
C VAL A 251 -4.44 17.26 43.43
N VAL A 252 -3.11 17.14 43.41
CA VAL A 252 -2.28 17.18 44.63
C VAL A 252 -2.42 18.52 45.35
N SER A 253 -2.42 19.63 44.61
CA SER A 253 -2.56 20.97 45.20
C SER A 253 -3.92 21.15 45.89
N PHE A 254 -5.01 20.63 45.30
CA PHE A 254 -6.35 20.72 45.91
C PHE A 254 -6.49 19.84 47.14
N GLN A 255 -5.91 18.64 47.12
CA GLN A 255 -5.92 17.77 48.28
C GLN A 255 -5.20 18.41 49.48
N LYS A 256 -4.14 19.20 49.23
CA LYS A 256 -3.43 19.97 50.26
C LYS A 256 -4.18 21.18 50.79
N ILE A 257 -5.09 21.78 50.01
CA ILE A 257 -5.88 22.96 50.42
C ILE A 257 -7.08 22.55 51.30
N ASN A 258 -7.62 21.35 51.09
CA ASN A 258 -8.75 20.82 51.85
C ASN A 258 -8.35 20.05 53.13
N LEU A 259 -7.05 19.96 53.43
CA LEU A 259 -6.46 19.33 54.62
C LEU A 259 -6.02 20.38 55.63
#